data_AF-A0A8C6N9F7-F1
#
_entry.id   AF-A0A8C6N9F7-F1
#
_cell.length_a   1.000
_cell.length_b   1.000
_cell.length_c   1.000
_cell.angle_alpha   90.00
_cell.angle_beta   90.00
_cell.angle_gamma   90.00
#
_symmetry.space_group_name_H-M   'P 1'
#
loop_
_entity.id
_entity.type
_entity.pdbx_description
1 polymer ?
#
loop_
_entity_poly.entity_id
_entity_poly.type
_entity_poly.pdbx_seq_one_letter_code
_entity_poly.pdbx_strand_id
1 'polypeptide(L)'
;MAEQQQNKYLGLYTILPSELSLHLSEVGLALVNVQDQIEAKERETQQIKLLNQEFGQTIQEIASELNAILSKLKKKTNDIAQAKIEQKILGEELDSCSIKLLELDASVQDFAEQNTPLAKQLANRIAKLTTLHQQTIRQAEYRAAKLSQVWSQILSAVSCQNQKDRTNFSFI
;
A
#
# COMPACT_ATOMS: atom_id res chain seq x y z
N MET A 1 -66.08 -16.37 -50.60
CA MET A 1 -65.64 -17.03 -49.35
C MET A 1 -64.28 -17.70 -49.50
N ALA A 2 -64.04 -18.56 -50.51
CA ALA A 2 -62.75 -19.26 -50.69
C ALA A 2 -61.54 -18.33 -50.92
N GLU A 3 -61.69 -17.31 -51.77
CA GLU A 3 -60.65 -16.30 -52.04
C GLU A 3 -60.21 -15.51 -50.79
N GLN A 4 -61.17 -15.25 -49.89
CA GLN A 4 -60.94 -14.53 -48.66
C GLN A 4 -60.15 -15.37 -47.63
N GLN A 5 -60.41 -16.69 -47.59
CA GLN A 5 -59.62 -17.62 -46.79
C GLN A 5 -58.20 -17.80 -47.35
N GLN A 6 -58.06 -17.87 -48.68
CA GLN A 6 -56.76 -17.98 -49.34
C GLN A 6 -55.87 -16.75 -49.06
N ASN A 7 -56.42 -15.54 -49.15
CA ASN A 7 -55.70 -14.30 -48.78
C ASN A 7 -55.31 -14.28 -47.30
N LYS A 8 -56.18 -14.77 -46.41
CA LYS A 8 -55.88 -14.85 -44.96
C LYS A 8 -54.74 -15.83 -44.67
N TYR A 9 -54.71 -16.96 -45.37
CA TYR A 9 -53.66 -17.97 -45.25
C TYR A 9 -52.31 -17.50 -45.82
N LEU A 10 -52.32 -16.82 -46.97
CA LEU A 10 -51.13 -16.18 -47.55
C LEU A 10 -50.57 -15.07 -46.65
N GLY A 11 -51.43 -14.23 -46.07
CA GLY A 11 -51.03 -13.17 -45.14
C GLY A 11 -50.33 -13.72 -43.89
N LEU A 12 -50.85 -14.82 -43.32
CA LEU A 12 -50.20 -15.53 -42.20
C LEU A 12 -48.79 -16.00 -42.56
N TYR A 13 -48.61 -16.58 -43.76
CA TYR A 13 -47.31 -17.04 -44.25
C TYR A 13 -46.33 -15.90 -44.56
N THR A 14 -46.80 -14.66 -44.76
CA THR A 14 -45.93 -13.49 -44.91
C THR A 14 -45.55 -12.82 -43.60
N ILE A 15 -46.39 -12.92 -42.56
CA ILE A 15 -46.17 -12.28 -41.25
C ILE A 15 -45.29 -13.16 -40.34
N LEU A 16 -45.50 -14.48 -40.36
CA LEU A 16 -44.76 -15.40 -39.48
C LEU A 16 -43.23 -15.40 -39.73
N PRO A 17 -42.72 -15.36 -40.98
CA PRO A 17 -41.27 -15.31 -41.23
C PRO A 17 -40.63 -14.00 -40.78
N SER A 18 -41.34 -12.87 -40.88
CA SER A 18 -40.82 -11.57 -40.44
C SER A 18 -40.81 -11.45 -38.92
N GLU A 19 -41.85 -11.94 -38.23
CA GLU A 19 -41.88 -12.03 -36.76
C GLU A 19 -40.76 -12.92 -36.22
N LEU A 20 -40.50 -14.08 -36.84
CA LEU A 20 -39.40 -14.96 -36.46
C LEU A 20 -38.04 -14.28 -36.66
N SER A 21 -37.87 -13.57 -37.79
CA SER A 21 -36.64 -12.83 -38.09
C SER A 21 -36.39 -11.71 -37.08
N LEU A 22 -37.45 -11.00 -36.66
CA LEU A 22 -37.38 -9.99 -35.61
C LEU A 22 -36.90 -10.60 -34.29
N HIS A 23 -37.53 -11.67 -33.81
CA HIS A 23 -37.12 -12.34 -32.57
C HIS A 23 -35.68 -12.85 -32.64
N LEU A 24 -35.25 -13.42 -33.77
CA LEU A 24 -33.86 -13.84 -33.97
C LEU A 24 -32.89 -12.66 -33.90
N SER A 25 -33.26 -11.52 -34.47
CA SER A 25 -32.43 -10.30 -34.40
C SER A 25 -32.37 -9.73 -32.98
N GLU A 26 -33.49 -9.74 -32.25
CA GLU A 26 -33.55 -9.30 -30.84
C GLU A 26 -32.70 -10.21 -29.94
N VAL A 27 -32.80 -11.53 -30.12
CA VAL A 27 -31.96 -12.50 -29.42
C VAL A 27 -30.49 -12.32 -29.78
N GLY A 28 -30.18 -12.11 -31.07
CA GLY A 28 -28.82 -11.82 -31.53
C GLY A 28 -28.22 -10.59 -30.86
N LEU A 29 -28.98 -9.50 -30.78
CA LEU A 29 -28.56 -8.27 -30.09
C LEU A 29 -28.38 -8.49 -28.58
N ALA A 30 -29.28 -9.22 -27.94
CA ALA A 30 -29.16 -9.55 -26.52
C ALA A 30 -27.89 -10.37 -26.23
N LEU A 31 -27.55 -11.33 -27.11
CA LEU A 31 -26.33 -12.12 -26.98
C LEU A 31 -25.06 -11.25 -27.13
N VAL A 32 -25.03 -10.34 -28.09
CA VAL A 32 -23.91 -9.39 -28.25
C VAL A 32 -23.76 -8.51 -26.99
N ASN A 33 -24.86 -7.95 -26.48
CA ASN A 33 -24.82 -7.13 -25.26
C ASN A 33 -24.34 -7.91 -24.03
N VAL A 34 -24.69 -9.19 -23.90
CA VAL A 34 -24.20 -10.06 -22.82
C VAL A 34 -22.71 -10.33 -23.00
N GLN A 35 -22.26 -10.60 -24.23
CA GLN A 35 -20.84 -10.80 -24.53
C GLN A 35 -20.02 -9.56 -24.17
N ASP A 36 -20.46 -8.36 -24.55
CA ASP A 36 -19.78 -7.10 -24.24
C ASP A 36 -19.67 -6.86 -22.72
N GLN A 37 -20.73 -7.21 -21.97
CA GLN A 37 -20.72 -7.13 -20.51
C GLN A 37 -19.76 -8.11 -19.86
N ILE A 38 -19.68 -9.34 -20.38
CA ILE A 38 -18.72 -10.35 -19.91
C ILE A 38 -17.29 -9.85 -20.12
N GLU A 39 -16.96 -9.36 -21.32
CA GLU A 39 -15.63 -8.86 -21.63
C GLU A 39 -15.24 -7.63 -20.79
N ALA A 40 -16.20 -6.74 -20.52
CA ALA A 40 -15.98 -5.60 -19.61
C ALA A 40 -15.66 -6.10 -18.18
N LYS A 41 -16.43 -7.06 -17.68
CA LYS A 41 -16.22 -7.64 -16.34
C LYS A 41 -14.92 -8.43 -16.23
N GLU A 42 -14.50 -9.11 -17.29
CA GLU A 42 -13.20 -9.79 -17.35
C GLU A 42 -12.05 -8.79 -17.25
N ARG A 43 -12.11 -7.67 -17.98
CA ARG A 43 -11.12 -6.59 -17.90
C ARG A 43 -11.05 -5.97 -16.50
N GLU A 44 -12.19 -5.63 -15.90
CA GLU A 44 -12.26 -5.12 -14.52
C GLU A 44 -11.62 -6.11 -13.53
N THR A 45 -11.94 -7.41 -13.67
CA THR A 45 -11.39 -8.46 -12.80
C THR A 45 -9.87 -8.59 -12.94
N GLN A 46 -9.34 -8.48 -14.16
CA GLN A 46 -7.90 -8.51 -14.41
C GLN A 46 -7.21 -7.29 -13.78
N GLN A 47 -7.77 -6.09 -13.92
CA GLN A 47 -7.24 -4.88 -13.31
C GLN A 47 -7.19 -4.98 -11.78
N ILE A 48 -8.27 -5.47 -11.14
CA ILE A 48 -8.33 -5.70 -9.69
C ILE A 48 -7.22 -6.67 -9.24
N LYS A 49 -6.97 -7.74 -10.00
CA LYS A 49 -5.91 -8.70 -9.70
C LYS A 49 -4.52 -8.07 -9.76
N LEU A 50 -4.25 -7.25 -10.77
CA LEU A 50 -2.98 -6.55 -10.93
C LEU A 50 -2.74 -5.57 -9.77
N LEU A 51 -3.71 -4.70 -9.47
CA LEU A 51 -3.61 -3.76 -8.36
C LEU A 51 -3.37 -4.48 -7.02
N ASN A 52 -4.09 -5.58 -6.77
CA ASN A 52 -3.90 -6.36 -5.55
C ASN A 52 -2.50 -7.00 -5.45
N GLN A 53 -1.87 -7.36 -6.58
CA GLN A 53 -0.49 -7.83 -6.61
C GLN A 53 0.49 -6.68 -6.31
N GLU A 54 0.29 -5.51 -6.90
CA GLU A 54 1.10 -4.31 -6.66
C GLU A 54 1.07 -3.91 -5.18
N PHE A 55 -0.12 -3.83 -4.57
CA PHE A 55 -0.25 -3.60 -3.12
C PHE A 55 0.47 -4.67 -2.30
N GLY A 56 0.36 -5.93 -2.72
CA GLY A 56 1.06 -7.04 -2.09
C GLY A 56 2.58 -6.85 -2.09
N GLN A 57 3.13 -6.36 -3.19
CA GLN A 57 4.55 -6.07 -3.37
C GLN A 57 4.98 -4.87 -2.52
N THR A 58 4.27 -3.75 -2.56
CA THR A 58 4.59 -2.56 -1.74
C THR A 58 4.58 -2.88 -0.25
N ILE A 59 3.60 -3.67 0.22
CA ILE A 59 3.56 -4.16 1.62
C ILE A 59 4.84 -4.93 1.98
N GLN A 60 5.31 -5.80 1.08
CA GLN A 60 6.50 -6.61 1.31
C GLN A 60 7.78 -5.77 1.29
N GLU A 61 7.87 -4.79 0.39
CA GLU A 61 8.99 -3.87 0.29
C GLU A 61 9.16 -3.05 1.56
N ILE A 62 8.08 -2.41 2.05
CA ILE A 62 8.09 -1.66 3.31
C ILE A 62 8.44 -2.58 4.48
N ALA A 63 7.89 -3.80 4.53
CA ALA A 63 8.22 -4.75 5.59
C ALA A 63 9.72 -5.13 5.58
N SER A 64 10.31 -5.31 4.41
CA SER A 64 11.75 -5.58 4.26
C SER A 64 12.59 -4.40 4.75
N GLU A 65 12.23 -3.17 4.37
CA GLU A 65 12.90 -1.94 4.82
C GLU A 65 12.83 -1.80 6.35
N LEU A 66 11.66 -1.97 6.96
CA LEU A 66 11.49 -1.93 8.41
C LEU A 66 12.33 -2.98 9.14
N ASN A 67 12.38 -4.20 8.60
CA ASN A 67 13.22 -5.26 9.17
C ASN A 67 14.72 -4.96 9.04
N ALA A 68 15.13 -4.35 7.93
CA ALA A 68 16.50 -3.88 7.74
C ALA A 68 16.85 -2.79 8.77
N ILE A 69 15.97 -1.81 8.98
CA ILE A 69 16.12 -0.77 10.01
C ILE A 69 16.22 -1.40 11.41
N LEU A 70 15.31 -2.32 11.76
CA LEU A 70 15.36 -3.05 13.03
C LEU A 70 16.68 -3.80 13.22
N SER A 71 17.22 -4.41 12.17
CA SER A 71 18.52 -5.09 12.22
C SER A 71 19.66 -4.11 12.50
N LYS A 72 19.65 -2.93 11.87
CA LYS A 72 20.62 -1.86 12.09
C LYS A 72 20.51 -1.27 13.50
N LEU A 73 19.29 -1.12 14.04
CA LEU A 73 19.03 -0.66 15.41
C LEU A 73 19.56 -1.61 16.49
N LYS A 74 19.67 -2.92 16.19
CA LYS A 74 20.21 -3.93 17.10
C LYS A 74 21.75 -3.98 17.12
N LYS A 75 22.41 -3.43 16.10
CA LYS A 75 23.88 -3.42 16.03
C LYS A 75 24.43 -2.47 17.09
N LYS A 76 25.49 -2.92 17.78
CA LYS A 76 26.25 -2.08 18.72
C LYS A 76 27.37 -1.38 17.96
N THR A 77 27.47 -0.07 18.13
CA THR A 77 28.53 0.77 17.55
C THR A 77 29.45 1.21 18.69
N ASN A 78 30.76 1.03 18.53
CA ASN A 78 31.75 1.40 19.55
C ASN A 78 32.13 2.88 19.51
N ASP A 79 31.83 3.56 18.40
CA ASP A 79 32.03 4.99 18.21
C ASP A 79 30.69 5.74 18.34
N ILE A 80 30.64 6.65 19.30
CA ILE A 80 29.46 7.45 19.62
C ILE A 80 29.17 8.49 18.53
N ALA A 81 30.21 9.06 17.92
CA ALA A 81 30.04 10.02 16.83
C ALA A 81 29.41 9.33 15.61
N GLN A 82 29.96 8.17 15.24
CA GLN A 82 29.40 7.33 14.18
C GLN A 82 27.98 6.87 14.50
N ALA A 83 27.72 6.44 15.74
CA ALA A 83 26.39 6.01 16.17
C ALA A 83 25.34 7.12 16.05
N LYS A 84 25.72 8.39 16.25
CA LYS A 84 24.82 9.54 16.11
C LYS A 84 24.47 9.83 14.65
N ILE A 85 25.44 9.68 13.73
CA ILE A 85 25.21 9.80 12.29
C ILE A 85 24.29 8.68 11.81
N GLU A 86 24.58 7.43 12.19
CA GLU A 86 23.73 6.27 11.88
C GLU A 86 22.30 6.46 12.41
N GLN A 87 22.16 6.98 13.63
CA GLN A 87 20.85 7.25 14.21
C GLN A 87 20.05 8.27 13.39
N LYS A 88 20.71 9.30 12.82
CA LYS A 88 20.05 10.27 11.96
C LYS A 88 19.57 9.62 10.65
N ILE A 89 20.42 8.82 10.01
CA ILE A 89 20.08 8.08 8.78
C ILE A 89 18.90 7.14 9.02
N LEU A 90 18.89 6.42 10.14
CA LEU A 90 17.78 5.53 10.51
C LEU A 90 16.46 6.29 10.73
N GLY A 91 16.53 7.53 11.22
CA GLY A 91 15.36 8.41 11.30
C GLY A 91 14.81 8.76 9.93
N GLU A 92 15.68 9.17 9.00
CA GLU A 92 15.30 9.48 7.60
C GLU A 92 14.71 8.26 6.87
N GLU A 93 15.29 7.06 7.07
CA GLU A 93 14.75 5.80 6.54
C GLU A 93 13.36 5.47 7.12
N LEU A 94 13.14 5.75 8.42
CA LEU A 94 11.83 5.58 9.07
C LEU A 94 10.79 6.56 8.55
N ASP A 95 11.16 7.83 8.37
CA ASP A 95 10.26 8.84 7.81
C ASP A 95 9.85 8.47 6.39
N SER A 96 10.79 7.95 5.58
CA SER A 96 10.48 7.41 4.25
C SER A 96 9.49 6.25 4.30
N CYS A 97 9.66 5.30 5.24
CA CYS A 97 8.69 4.22 5.44
C CYS A 97 7.30 4.74 5.85
N SER A 98 7.24 5.81 6.65
CA SER A 98 5.99 6.45 7.08
C SER A 98 5.22 7.03 5.89
N ILE A 99 5.91 7.75 5.01
CA ILE A 99 5.31 8.32 3.79
C ILE A 99 4.76 7.20 2.89
N LYS A 100 5.56 6.17 2.59
CA LYS A 100 5.12 5.03 1.78
C LYS A 100 3.91 4.31 2.39
N LEU A 101 3.86 4.18 3.72
CA LEU A 101 2.72 3.60 4.43
C LEU A 101 1.45 4.43 4.27
N LEU A 102 1.55 5.76 4.37
CA LEU A 102 0.41 6.65 4.20
C LEU A 102 -0.12 6.64 2.76
N GLU A 103 0.78 6.67 1.77
CA GLU A 103 0.41 6.56 0.35
C GLU A 103 -0.27 5.23 0.06
N LEU A 104 0.28 4.13 0.57
CA LEU A 104 -0.31 2.80 0.44
C LEU A 104 -1.70 2.71 1.08
N ASP A 105 -1.89 3.26 2.28
CA ASP A 105 -3.19 3.26 2.97
C ASP A 105 -4.23 4.05 2.18
N ALA A 106 -3.86 5.23 1.67
CA ALA A 106 -4.73 6.03 0.80
C ALA A 106 -5.11 5.28 -0.48
N SER A 107 -4.14 4.67 -1.18
CA SER A 107 -4.43 3.89 -2.39
C SER A 107 -5.30 2.65 -2.11
N VAL A 108 -5.16 2.01 -0.95
CA VAL A 108 -6.06 0.90 -0.55
C VAL A 108 -7.45 1.39 -0.18
N GLN A 109 -7.58 2.60 0.36
CA GLN A 109 -8.86 3.24 0.60
C GLN A 109 -9.59 3.53 -0.71
N ASP A 110 -8.91 4.09 -1.71
CA ASP A 110 -9.47 4.32 -3.05
C ASP A 110 -9.87 2.98 -3.73
N PHE A 111 -9.04 1.95 -3.57
CA PHE A 111 -9.34 0.60 -4.07
C PHE A 111 -10.56 -0.06 -3.40
N ALA A 112 -10.97 0.38 -2.20
CA ALA A 112 -12.13 -0.15 -1.51
C ALA A 112 -13.45 0.10 -2.27
N GLU A 113 -13.49 1.14 -3.10
CA GLU A 113 -14.61 1.44 -4.01
C GLU A 113 -14.76 0.39 -5.11
N GLN A 114 -13.65 -0.24 -5.52
CA GLN A 114 -13.62 -1.26 -6.58
C GLN A 114 -13.81 -2.67 -6.02
N ASN A 115 -13.21 -2.97 -4.85
CA ASN A 115 -13.30 -4.30 -4.25
C ASN A 115 -13.18 -4.27 -2.72
N THR A 116 -14.31 -4.13 -2.05
CA THR A 116 -14.36 -4.05 -0.57
C THR A 116 -13.76 -5.28 0.16
N PRO A 117 -14.00 -6.54 -0.26
CA PRO A 117 -13.41 -7.70 0.41
C PRO A 117 -11.88 -7.72 0.38
N LEU A 118 -11.27 -7.45 -0.78
CA LEU A 118 -9.81 -7.42 -0.91
C LEU A 118 -9.21 -6.21 -0.19
N ALA A 119 -9.84 -5.04 -0.29
CA ALA A 119 -9.41 -3.85 0.45
C ALA A 119 -9.38 -4.10 1.96
N LYS A 120 -10.37 -4.81 2.52
CA LYS A 120 -10.38 -5.18 3.94
C LYS A 120 -9.21 -6.12 4.31
N GLN A 121 -8.85 -7.06 3.44
CA GLN A 121 -7.68 -7.92 3.65
C GLN A 121 -6.37 -7.12 3.62
N LEU A 122 -6.25 -6.18 2.68
CA LEU A 122 -5.10 -5.29 2.57
C LEU A 122 -4.99 -4.36 3.78
N ALA A 123 -6.09 -3.73 4.20
CA ALA A 123 -6.13 -2.89 5.39
C ALA A 123 -5.66 -3.63 6.65
N ASN A 124 -6.05 -4.90 6.83
CA ASN A 124 -5.54 -5.72 7.93
C ASN A 124 -4.03 -5.97 7.87
N ARG A 125 -3.47 -6.13 6.65
CA ARG A 125 -2.02 -6.28 6.46
C ARG A 125 -1.30 -4.97 6.74
N ILE A 126 -1.83 -3.85 6.24
CA ILE A 126 -1.32 -2.50 6.51
C ILE A 126 -1.36 -2.23 8.01
N ALA A 127 -2.44 -2.53 8.72
CA ALA A 127 -2.53 -2.35 10.17
C ALA A 127 -1.39 -3.08 10.92
N LYS A 128 -1.11 -4.35 10.56
CA LYS A 128 0.03 -5.08 11.12
C LYS A 128 1.36 -4.39 10.79
N LEU A 129 1.53 -3.92 9.56
CA LEU A 129 2.73 -3.22 9.12
C LEU A 129 2.93 -1.89 9.86
N THR A 130 1.85 -1.13 10.09
CA THR A 130 1.85 0.09 10.90
C THR A 130 2.24 -0.20 12.34
N THR A 131 1.77 -1.30 12.94
CA THR A 131 2.22 -1.68 14.29
C THR A 131 3.71 -1.99 14.34
N LEU A 132 4.26 -2.66 13.31
CA LEU A 132 5.70 -2.91 13.19
C LEU A 132 6.49 -1.61 13.04
N HIS A 133 6.01 -0.68 12.22
CA HIS A 133 6.61 0.64 12.05
C HIS A 133 6.66 1.42 13.37
N GLN A 134 5.54 1.46 14.11
CA GLN A 134 5.48 2.10 15.43
C GLN A 134 6.43 1.45 16.46
N GLN A 135 6.54 0.12 16.46
CA GLN A 135 7.52 -0.57 17.31
C GLN A 135 8.95 -0.18 16.95
N THR A 136 9.25 -0.05 15.67
CA THR A 136 10.57 0.34 15.16
C THR A 136 10.91 1.78 15.55
N ILE A 137 9.96 2.71 15.47
CA ILE A 137 10.10 4.09 15.95
C ILE A 137 10.49 4.10 17.43
N ARG A 138 9.74 3.40 18.29
CA ARG A 138 10.03 3.35 19.73
C ARG A 138 11.43 2.83 20.02
N GLN A 139 11.89 1.83 19.25
CA GLN A 139 13.24 1.30 19.41
C GLN A 139 14.31 2.31 18.95
N ALA A 140 14.06 3.04 17.86
CA ALA A 140 14.93 4.11 17.39
C ALA A 140 15.01 5.26 18.40
N GLU A 141 13.88 5.69 18.96
CA GLU A 141 13.81 6.73 20.00
C GLU A 141 14.56 6.32 21.26
N TYR A 142 14.40 5.07 21.70
CA TYR A 142 15.13 4.53 22.84
C TYR A 142 16.65 4.58 22.62
N ARG A 143 17.12 4.16 21.43
CA ARG A 143 18.55 4.25 21.05
C ARG A 143 19.02 5.71 21.03
N ALA A 144 18.24 6.61 20.44
CA ALA A 144 18.57 8.04 20.38
C ALA A 144 18.69 8.68 21.77
N ALA A 145 17.74 8.39 22.67
CA ALA A 145 17.76 8.90 24.05
C ALA A 145 19.01 8.43 24.79
N LYS A 146 19.38 7.14 24.65
CA LYS A 146 20.59 6.57 25.26
C LYS A 146 21.86 7.22 24.72
N LEU A 147 21.95 7.44 23.40
CA LEU A 147 23.09 8.14 22.79
C LEU A 147 23.22 9.57 23.31
N SER A 148 22.11 10.30 23.42
CA SER A 148 22.08 11.66 23.97
C SER A 148 22.56 11.70 25.43
N GLN A 149 22.14 10.73 26.25
CA GLN A 149 22.60 10.63 27.64
C GLN A 149 24.11 10.43 27.75
N VAL A 150 24.67 9.49 26.98
CA VAL A 150 26.12 9.22 26.96
C VAL A 150 26.89 10.45 26.47
N TRP A 151 26.37 11.13 25.45
CA TRP A 151 26.99 12.35 24.92
C TRP A 151 27.05 13.48 25.96
N SER A 152 25.95 13.72 26.68
CA SER A 152 25.92 14.71 27.78
C SER A 152 26.90 14.37 28.89
N GLN A 153 27.04 13.09 29.26
CA GLN A 153 28.02 12.65 30.26
C GLN A 153 29.46 12.96 29.82
N ILE A 154 29.81 12.65 28.56
CA ILE A 154 31.14 12.94 28.01
C ILE A 154 31.42 14.43 28.01
N LEU A 155 30.48 15.26 27.56
CA LEU A 155 30.63 16.71 27.57
C LEU A 155 30.86 17.25 28.98
N SER A 156 30.10 16.78 29.97
CA SER A 156 30.26 17.20 31.36
C SER A 156 31.63 16.80 31.94
N ALA A 157 32.16 15.62 31.58
CA ALA A 157 33.48 15.17 31.99
C ALA A 157 34.59 16.04 31.38
N VAL A 158 34.49 16.35 30.08
CA VAL A 158 35.44 17.23 29.37
C VAL A 158 35.42 18.64 29.95
N SER A 159 34.24 19.19 30.28
CA SER A 159 34.13 20.49 30.95
C SER A 159 34.76 20.49 32.34
N CYS A 160 34.56 19.44 33.14
CA CYS A 160 35.19 19.30 34.45
C CYS A 160 36.72 19.21 34.34
N GLN A 161 37.24 18.49 33.33
CA GLN A 161 38.68 18.35 33.10
C GLN A 161 39.31 19.69 32.74
N ASN A 162 38.70 20.43 31.80
CA ASN A 162 39.16 21.76 31.39
C ASN A 162 39.13 22.78 32.55
N GLN A 163 38.17 22.67 33.46
CA GLN A 163 38.08 23.56 34.62
C GLN A 163 39.17 23.24 35.66
N LYS A 164 39.50 21.96 35.85
CA LYS A 164 40.59 21.51 36.73
C LYS A 164 41.97 21.94 36.22
N ASP A 165 42.18 21.86 34.90
CA ASP A 165 43.41 22.34 34.27
C ASP A 165 43.55 23.87 34.41
N ARG A 166 42.47 24.64 34.19
CA ARG A 166 42.50 26.11 34.42
C ARG A 166 42.80 26.51 35.85
N THR A 167 42.30 25.78 36.86
CA THR A 167 42.58 26.11 38.27
C THR A 167 44.03 25.80 38.68
N ASN A 168 44.66 24.79 38.06
CA ASN A 168 46.08 24.48 38.31
C ASN A 168 47.04 25.54 37.74
N PHE A 169 46.67 26.21 36.65
CA PHE A 169 47.45 27.32 36.09
C PHE A 169 47.28 28.66 36.84
N SER A 170 46.30 28.77 37.75
CA SER A 170 46.06 29.98 38.56
C SER A 170 46.82 30.01 39.90
N PHE A 171 47.56 28.94 40.24
CA PHE A 171 48.28 28.78 41.51
C PHE A 171 49.81 28.64 41.34
N ILE A 172 50.35 28.90 40.14
CA ILE A 172 51.79 29.05 39.83
C ILE A 172 52.03 30.50 39.44
#